data_AF-A0A497HAU3-F1
#
_entry.id   AF-A0A497HAU3-F1
#
_cell.length_a   1.000
_cell.length_b   1.000
_cell.length_c   1.000
_cell.angle_alpha   90.00
_cell.angle_beta   90.00
_cell.angle_gamma   90.00
#
_symmetry.space_group_name_H-M   'P 1'
#
loop_
_entity.id
_entity.type
_entity.pdbx_description
1 polymer ?
#
loop_
_entity_poly.entity_id
_entity_poly.type
_entity_poly.pdbx_seq_one_letter_code
_entity_poly.pdbx_strand_id
1 'polypeptide(L)'
;MTLLDEILQELRHLMQVDAIERYVCIANAEADYIRNHIFYIYRKAVKHVISKHRHELDRRRIHELNWLCIMALQSMLNYPQLKQYWENKIEQLYNEIKQV
;
A
#
# COMPACT_ATOMS: atom_id res chain seq x y z
N MET A 1 -13.01 -8.51 6.92
CA MET A 1 -12.31 -7.57 6.01
C MET A 1 -10.95 -7.34 6.64
N THR A 2 -9.86 -7.63 5.93
CA THR A 2 -8.49 -7.50 6.46
C THR A 2 -7.94 -6.09 6.20
N LEU A 3 -6.89 -5.70 6.92
CA LEU A 3 -6.18 -4.45 6.67
C LEU A 3 -5.67 -4.38 5.22
N LEU A 4 -5.22 -5.52 4.68
CA LEU A 4 -4.77 -5.60 3.30
C LEU A 4 -5.90 -5.35 2.30
N ASP A 5 -7.09 -5.91 2.55
CA ASP A 5 -8.26 -5.66 1.70
C ASP A 5 -8.66 -4.18 1.70
N GLU A 6 -8.60 -3.52 2.85
CA GLU A 6 -8.84 -2.07 2.97
C GLU A 6 -7.83 -1.26 2.16
N ILE A 7 -6.54 -1.61 2.26
CA ILE A 7 -5.48 -0.97 1.47
C ILE A 7 -5.70 -1.17 -0.03
N LEU A 8 -6.09 -2.38 -0.46
CA LEU A 8 -6.38 -2.66 -1.87
C LEU A 8 -7.62 -1.92 -2.37
N GLN A 9 -8.63 -1.73 -1.51
CA GLN A 9 -9.81 -0.93 -1.83
C GLN A 9 -9.46 0.56 -1.98
N GLU A 10 -8.72 1.12 -1.03
CA GLU A 10 -8.25 2.50 -1.09
C GLU A 10 -7.32 2.72 -2.30
N LEU A 11 -6.45 1.76 -2.60
CA LEU A 11 -5.59 1.77 -3.77
C LEU A 11 -6.41 1.82 -5.08
N ARG A 12 -7.43 0.96 -5.22
CA ARG A 12 -8.33 0.98 -6.38
C ARG A 12 -9.04 2.32 -6.52
N HIS A 13 -9.49 2.91 -5.41
CA HIS A 13 -10.10 4.24 -5.42
C HIS A 13 -9.11 5.32 -5.89
N LEU A 14 -7.89 5.34 -5.32
CA LEU A 14 -6.87 6.31 -5.71
C LEU A 14 -6.45 6.15 -7.18
N MET A 15 -6.35 4.93 -7.71
CA MET A 15 -6.03 4.73 -9.13
C MET A 15 -7.14 5.21 -10.09
N GLN A 16 -8.40 5.28 -9.62
CA GLN A 16 -9.50 5.82 -10.40
C GLN A 16 -9.54 7.35 -10.37
N VAL A 17 -9.22 7.95 -9.22
CA VAL A 17 -9.25 9.41 -9.02
C VAL A 17 -7.97 10.08 -9.54
N ASP A 18 -6.83 9.46 -9.25
CA ASP A 18 -5.48 9.89 -9.65
C ASP A 18 -5.13 9.18 -10.98
N ALA A 19 -6.03 9.32 -11.97
CA ALA A 19 -5.77 8.76 -13.29
C ALA A 19 -4.47 9.38 -13.81
N ILE A 20 -3.49 8.53 -14.14
CA ILE A 20 -2.22 8.96 -14.72
C ILE A 20 -2.56 9.72 -16.00
N GLU A 21 -2.62 11.04 -15.91
CA GLU A 21 -2.69 11.91 -17.07
C GLU A 21 -1.42 11.60 -17.86
N ARG A 22 -1.59 10.91 -19.00
CA ARG A 22 -0.52 10.54 -19.93
C ARG A 22 -0.03 11.80 -20.66
N TYR A 23 0.39 12.80 -19.91
CA TYR A 23 1.09 13.93 -20.47
C TYR A 23 2.57 13.60 -20.49
N VAL A 24 3.14 13.90 -21.66
CA VAL A 24 4.57 13.98 -21.99
C VAL A 24 5.19 12.72 -22.62
N CYS A 25 5.16 12.71 -23.96
CA CYS A 25 6.07 11.97 -24.84
C CYS A 25 7.53 12.09 -24.39
N ILE A 26 8.04 11.10 -23.66
CA ILE A 26 9.49 10.90 -23.51
C ILE A 26 9.74 9.39 -23.53
N ALA A 27 10.18 8.90 -24.69
CA ALA A 27 10.25 7.47 -25.03
C ALA A 27 11.03 6.56 -24.05
N ASN A 28 11.79 7.11 -23.11
CA ASN A 28 12.48 6.36 -22.05
C ASN A 28 12.16 6.81 -20.61
N ALA A 29 11.54 7.99 -20.40
CA ALA A 29 11.21 8.48 -19.05
C ALA A 29 9.82 8.02 -18.58
N GLU A 30 8.96 7.59 -19.49
CA GLU A 30 7.60 7.16 -19.17
C GLU A 30 7.56 5.94 -18.25
N ALA A 31 8.41 4.93 -18.47
CA ALA A 31 8.40 3.71 -17.65
C ALA A 31 8.83 3.98 -16.19
N ASP A 32 9.87 4.79 -16.00
CA ASP A 32 10.34 5.19 -14.68
C ASP A 32 9.33 6.13 -13.99
N TYR A 33 8.74 7.05 -14.75
CA TYR A 33 7.66 7.92 -14.27
C TYR A 33 6.45 7.12 -13.81
N ILE A 34 5.96 6.18 -14.63
CA ILE A 34 4.82 5.31 -14.30
C ILE A 34 5.14 4.48 -13.06
N ARG A 35 6.34 3.87 -12.98
CA ARG A 35 6.75 3.09 -11.81
C ARG A 35 6.78 3.95 -10.55
N ASN A 36 7.38 5.14 -10.63
CA ASN A 36 7.44 6.08 -9.51
C ASN A 36 6.06 6.57 -9.09
N HIS A 37 5.16 6.79 -10.06
CA HIS A 37 3.80 7.19 -9.81
C HIS A 37 2.99 6.08 -9.13
N ILE A 38 3.13 4.82 -9.58
CA ILE A 38 2.55 3.66 -8.90
C ILE A 38 3.06 3.57 -7.46
N PHE A 39 4.36 3.78 -7.23
CA PHE A 39 4.93 3.81 -5.89
C PHE A 39 4.39 4.92 -5.01
N TYR A 40 4.18 6.10 -5.60
CA TYR A 40 3.56 7.23 -4.92
C TYR A 40 2.13 6.87 -4.48
N ILE A 41 1.32 6.30 -5.37
CA ILE A 41 -0.05 5.88 -5.06
C ILE A 41 -0.05 4.80 -3.96
N TYR A 42 0.85 3.82 -4.01
CA TYR A 42 0.96 2.78 -2.98
C TYR A 42 1.20 3.39 -1.60
N ARG A 43 2.17 4.31 -1.49
CA ARG A 43 2.47 5.01 -0.23
C ARG A 43 1.27 5.82 0.26
N LYS A 44 0.54 6.47 -0.65
CA LYS A 44 -0.66 7.25 -0.34
C LYS A 44 -1.78 6.36 0.22
N ALA A 45 -2.08 5.24 -0.45
CA ALA A 45 -3.08 4.27 -0.01
C ALA A 45 -2.78 3.71 1.39
N VAL A 46 -1.55 3.22 1.60
CA VAL A 46 -1.12 2.68 2.89
C VAL A 46 -1.22 3.74 3.98
N LYS A 47 -0.74 4.96 3.72
CA LYS A 47 -0.82 6.06 4.69
C LYS A 47 -2.27 6.42 5.04
N HIS A 48 -3.18 6.45 4.07
CA HIS A 48 -4.60 6.72 4.32
C HIS A 48 -5.20 5.68 5.27
N VAL A 49 -5.04 4.39 4.97
CA VAL A 49 -5.61 3.32 5.80
C VAL A 49 -4.98 3.28 7.19
N ILE A 50 -3.65 3.33 7.29
CA ILE A 50 -2.96 3.39 8.59
C ILE A 50 -3.40 4.62 9.40
N SER A 51 -3.66 5.76 8.76
CA SER A 51 -4.12 6.96 9.46
C SER A 51 -5.52 6.79 10.06
N LYS A 52 -6.40 6.02 9.42
CA LYS A 52 -7.73 5.68 9.97
C LYS A 52 -7.59 4.86 11.25
N HIS A 53 -6.66 3.91 11.28
CA HIS A 53 -6.38 3.03 12.42
C HIS A 53 -5.32 3.58 13.40
N ARG A 54 -4.77 4.77 13.15
CA ARG A 54 -3.64 5.32 13.94
C ARG A 54 -3.93 5.48 15.44
N HIS A 55 -5.20 5.60 15.81
CA HIS A 55 -5.63 5.77 17.18
C HIS A 55 -5.54 4.47 18.02
N GLU A 56 -5.60 3.30 17.37
CA GLU A 56 -5.52 1.98 18.02
C GLU A 56 -4.13 1.33 17.92
N LEU A 57 -3.18 1.97 17.22
CA LEU A 57 -1.85 1.42 16.94
C LEU A 57 -0.76 2.10 17.79
N ASP A 58 0.25 1.33 18.20
CA ASP A 58 1.47 1.90 18.77
C ASP A 58 2.22 2.74 17.73
N ARG A 59 2.23 4.06 17.97
CA ARG A 59 2.87 5.08 17.14
C ARG A 59 4.34 4.79 16.85
N ARG A 60 5.05 4.13 17.77
CA ARG A 60 6.48 3.82 17.60
C ARG A 60 6.70 2.76 16.53
N ARG A 61 5.74 1.84 16.35
CA ARG A 61 5.85 0.68 15.46
C ARG A 61 5.08 0.82 14.15
N ILE A 62 4.30 1.90 13.96
CA ILE A 62 3.58 2.19 12.71
C ILE A 62 4.48 2.12 11.46
N HIS A 63 5.75 2.52 11.59
CA HIS A 63 6.69 2.48 10.48
C HIS A 63 6.98 1.05 9.99
N GLU A 64 6.98 0.05 10.89
CA GLU A 64 7.13 -1.37 10.56
C GLU A 64 5.96 -1.84 9.69
N LEU A 65 4.73 -1.52 10.13
CA LEU A 65 3.50 -1.87 9.42
C LEU A 65 3.44 -1.21 8.03
N ASN A 66 3.78 0.07 7.96
CA ASN A 66 3.84 0.82 6.70
C ASN A 66 4.82 0.18 5.71
N TRP A 67 6.03 -0.14 6.17
CA TRP A 67 7.05 -0.78 5.34
C TRP A 67 6.59 -2.15 4.85
N LEU A 68 6.01 -2.97 5.73
CA LEU A 68 5.49 -4.29 5.38
C LEU A 68 4.39 -4.22 4.31
N CYS A 69 3.46 -3.26 4.44
CA CYS A 69 2.39 -3.07 3.46
C CYS A 69 2.92 -2.66 2.08
N ILE A 70 3.91 -1.76 2.03
CA ILE A 70 4.54 -1.34 0.76
C ILE A 70 5.24 -2.52 0.07
N MET A 71 5.97 -3.33 0.85
CA MET A 71 6.64 -4.54 0.35
C MET A 71 5.63 -5.57 -0.18
N ALA A 72 4.50 -5.74 0.52
CA ALA A 72 3.43 -6.62 0.06
C ALA A 72 2.83 -6.16 -1.28
N LEU A 73 2.51 -4.87 -1.42
CA LEU A 73 1.99 -4.32 -2.67
C LEU A 73 2.98 -4.47 -3.84
N GLN A 74 4.27 -4.26 -3.59
CA GLN A 74 5.34 -4.51 -4.56
C GLN A 74 5.43 -5.97 -4.99
N SER A 75 5.42 -6.87 -4.00
CA SER A 75 5.52 -8.31 -4.24
C SER A 75 4.32 -8.83 -5.02
N MET A 76 3.10 -8.43 -4.64
CA MET A 76 1.86 -8.85 -5.29
C MET A 76 1.68 -8.29 -6.70
N LEU A 77 2.35 -7.19 -7.05
CA LEU A 77 2.36 -6.68 -8.43
C LEU A 77 2.95 -7.72 -9.40
N ASN A 78 3.99 -8.44 -8.98
CA ASN A 78 4.64 -9.48 -9.78
C ASN A 78 4.09 -10.89 -9.47
N TYR A 79 3.63 -11.11 -8.23
CA TYR A 79 3.19 -12.41 -7.72
C TYR A 79 1.85 -12.31 -6.97
N PRO A 80 0.72 -12.13 -7.69
CA PRO A 80 -0.59 -11.95 -7.06
C PRO A 80 -1.01 -13.11 -6.14
N GLN A 81 -0.54 -14.33 -6.42
CA GLN A 81 -0.80 -15.54 -5.62
C GLN A 81 -0.30 -15.43 -4.16
N LEU A 82 0.62 -14.50 -3.88
CA LEU A 82 1.15 -14.29 -2.54
C LEU A 82 0.21 -13.47 -1.63
N LYS A 83 -0.99 -13.08 -2.10
CA LYS A 83 -1.95 -12.32 -1.30
C LYS A 83 -2.16 -12.93 0.08
N GLN A 84 -2.49 -14.22 0.16
CA GLN A 84 -2.76 -14.87 1.45
C GLN A 84 -1.55 -14.85 2.40
N TYR A 85 -0.35 -15.05 1.86
CA TYR A 85 0.89 -15.00 2.66
C TYR A 85 1.09 -13.60 3.27
N TRP A 86 0.94 -12.57 2.45
CA TRP A 86 1.09 -11.19 2.90
C TRP A 86 -0.01 -10.75 3.85
N GLU A 87 -1.25 -11.17 3.60
CA GLU A 87 -2.40 -10.92 4.45
C GLU A 87 -2.15 -11.45 5.86
N ASN A 88 -1.78 -12.73 5.99
CA ASN A 88 -1.48 -13.34 7.29
C ASN A 88 -0.36 -12.59 8.03
N LYS A 89 0.70 -12.22 7.31
CA LYS A 89 1.86 -11.53 7.90
C LYS A 89 1.54 -10.09 8.34
N ILE A 90 0.74 -9.38 7.55
CA ILE A 90 0.28 -8.02 7.88
C ILE A 90 -0.68 -8.06 9.06
N GLU A 91 -1.65 -8.97 9.07
CA GLU A 91 -2.60 -9.14 10.16
C GLU A 91 -1.90 -9.51 11.46
N GLN A 92 -0.90 -10.39 11.42
CA GLN A 92 -0.10 -10.71 12.60
C GLN A 92 0.55 -9.44 13.17
N LEU A 93 1.29 -8.69 12.35
CA LEU A 93 1.96 -7.46 12.81
C LEU A 93 0.96 -6.40 13.26
N TYR A 94 -0.17 -6.27 12.56
CA TYR A 94 -1.23 -5.33 12.91
C TYR A 94 -1.78 -5.62 14.30
N ASN A 95 -2.10 -6.87 14.59
CA ASN A 95 -2.60 -7.29 15.90
C ASN A 95 -1.53 -7.20 17.00
N GLU A 96 -0.25 -7.40 16.68
CA GLU A 96 0.86 -7.17 17.61
C GLU A 96 1.06 -5.69 17.98
N ILE A 97 0.80 -4.77 17.04
CA ILE A 97 0.95 -3.33 17.23
C ILE A 97 -0.32 -2.70 17.82
N LYS A 98 -1.46 -3.33 17.61
CA LYS A 98 -2.74 -2.92 18.18
C LYS A 98 -2.63 -2.98 19.70
N GLN A 99 -2.75 -1.81 20.33
CA GLN A 99 -2.62 -1.71 21.77
C GLN A 99 -3.81 -2.44 22.42
N VAL A 100 -3.52 -3.37 23.33
CA VAL A 100 -4.51 -3.90 24.28
C VAL A 100 -4.95 -2.78 25.21
#